data_AF-A0A8U0QCI3-F1
#
_entry.id   AF-A0A8U0QCI3-F1
#
_cell.length_a   1.000
_cell.length_b   1.000
_cell.length_c   1.000
_cell.angle_alpha   90.00
_cell.angle_beta   90.00
_cell.angle_gamma   90.00
#
_symmetry.space_group_name_H-M   'P 1'
#
loop_
_entity.id
_entity.type
_entity.pdbx_description
1 polymer ?
#
loop_
_entity_poly.entity_id
_entity_poly.type
_entity_poly.pdbx_seq_one_letter_code
_entity_poly.pdbx_strand_id
1 'polypeptide(L)'
;MSDKKMTTSRRNYLKSLMLQIAAGLLEAEEVEAEAEKARYMEENCPAPELLVCMAELTDLCKKLHQKIERVDEERYDMSTKVTKSEKEVEDLKMKVVELNGKFRKPVLKKVRMSADAMLQALLGSKHKVSMDLRCNLKQVKKEVKEEDKDAVGDWRKNIEDKSDRKKMFETHKE
;
A
#
# COMPACT_ATOMS: atom_id res chain seq x y z
N MET A 1 8.43 -48.18 -9.64
CA MET A 1 9.44 -47.11 -9.85
C MET A 1 8.77 -45.79 -9.46
N SER A 2 8.96 -45.33 -8.22
CA SER A 2 8.42 -44.02 -7.82
C SER A 2 9.43 -42.95 -8.22
N ASP A 3 9.15 -42.23 -9.29
CA ASP A 3 9.97 -41.09 -9.70
C ASP A 3 10.10 -40.10 -8.54
N LYS A 4 11.35 -39.87 -8.13
CA LYS A 4 11.69 -38.95 -7.04
C LYS A 4 11.27 -37.55 -7.48
N LYS A 5 10.15 -37.06 -6.94
CA LYS A 5 9.67 -35.69 -7.17
C LYS A 5 10.77 -34.69 -6.83
N MET A 6 11.01 -33.73 -7.72
CA MET A 6 11.98 -32.67 -7.55
C MET A 6 11.80 -31.95 -6.20
N THR A 7 12.91 -31.70 -5.52
CA THR A 7 12.91 -31.05 -4.20
C THR A 7 12.25 -29.68 -4.26
N THR A 8 11.57 -29.29 -3.18
CA THR A 8 10.89 -27.98 -3.10
C THR A 8 11.86 -26.82 -3.28
N SER A 9 13.09 -26.94 -2.74
CA SER A 9 14.15 -25.95 -2.92
C SER A 9 14.49 -25.75 -4.39
N ARG A 10 14.71 -26.84 -5.16
CA ARG A 10 15.00 -26.74 -6.59
C ARG A 10 13.83 -26.15 -7.38
N ARG A 11 12.58 -26.51 -7.04
CA ARG A 11 11.39 -25.93 -7.68
C ARG A 11 11.29 -24.43 -7.45
N ASN A 12 11.53 -23.97 -6.22
CA ASN A 12 11.47 -22.54 -5.89
C ASN A 12 12.59 -21.76 -6.59
N TYR A 13 13.80 -22.31 -6.61
CA TYR A 13 14.91 -21.72 -7.36
C TYR A 13 14.57 -21.56 -8.85
N LEU A 14 13.99 -22.59 -9.48
CA LEU A 14 13.57 -22.50 -10.88
C LEU A 14 12.48 -21.45 -11.10
N LYS A 15 11.49 -21.34 -10.20
CA LYS A 15 10.47 -20.28 -10.26
C LYS A 15 11.09 -18.89 -10.17
N SER A 16 12.02 -18.68 -9.25
CA SER A 16 12.75 -17.41 -9.12
C SER A 16 13.53 -17.09 -10.39
N LEU A 17 14.22 -18.07 -10.97
CA LEU A 17 14.95 -17.89 -12.22
C LEU A 17 14.00 -17.54 -13.39
N MET A 18 12.86 -18.20 -13.49
CA MET A 18 11.84 -17.87 -14.51
C MET A 18 11.33 -16.44 -14.36
N LEU A 19 11.05 -16.00 -13.12
CA LEU A 19 10.61 -14.63 -12.86
C LEU A 19 11.71 -13.60 -13.18
N GLN A 20 12.96 -13.91 -12.88
CA GLN A 20 14.09 -13.05 -13.21
C GLN A 20 14.26 -12.90 -14.73
N ILE A 21 14.12 -14.00 -15.49
CA ILE A 21 14.16 -13.95 -16.95
C ILE A 21 12.96 -13.17 -17.49
N ALA A 22 11.75 -13.42 -16.96
CA ALA A 22 10.54 -12.72 -17.39
C ALA A 22 10.65 -11.20 -17.15
N ALA A 23 11.25 -10.77 -16.03
CA ALA A 23 11.50 -9.36 -15.78
C ALA A 23 12.42 -8.74 -16.85
N GLY A 24 13.52 -9.42 -17.20
CA GLY A 24 14.41 -8.95 -18.28
C GLY A 24 13.74 -8.92 -19.65
N LEU A 25 12.82 -9.85 -19.95
CA LEU A 25 12.05 -9.83 -21.19
C LEU A 25 11.07 -8.66 -21.25
N LEU A 26 10.42 -8.32 -20.12
CA LEU A 26 9.52 -7.16 -20.04
C LEU A 26 10.29 -5.84 -20.23
N GLU A 27 11.48 -5.72 -19.64
CA GLU A 27 12.34 -4.55 -19.85
C GLU A 27 12.78 -4.43 -21.32
N ALA A 28 13.13 -5.54 -21.97
CA ALA A 28 13.49 -5.54 -23.38
C ALA A 28 12.30 -5.16 -24.28
N GLU A 29 11.10 -5.67 -23.99
CA GLU A 29 9.87 -5.33 -24.69
C GLU A 29 9.53 -3.84 -24.54
N GLU A 30 9.72 -3.25 -23.35
CA GLU A 30 9.48 -1.82 -23.12
C GLU A 30 10.43 -0.94 -23.97
N VAL A 31 11.71 -1.32 -24.05
CA VAL A 31 12.68 -0.62 -24.91
C VAL A 31 12.32 -0.75 -26.39
N GLU A 32 11.92 -1.93 -26.83
CA GLU A 32 11.49 -2.16 -28.21
C GLU A 32 10.22 -1.37 -28.55
N ALA A 33 9.26 -1.30 -27.62
CA ALA A 33 8.03 -0.53 -27.78
C ALA A 33 8.29 0.98 -27.92
N GLU A 34 9.19 1.56 -27.11
CA GLU A 34 9.54 2.98 -27.24
C GLU A 34 10.32 3.25 -28.54
N ALA A 35 11.18 2.32 -28.97
CA ALA A 35 11.88 2.42 -30.24
C ALA A 35 10.89 2.36 -31.43
N GLU A 36 9.93 1.44 -31.42
CA GLU A 36 8.88 1.34 -32.45
C GLU A 36 8.02 2.61 -32.48
N LYS A 37 7.63 3.13 -31.31
CA LYS A 37 6.91 4.39 -31.21
C LYS A 37 7.69 5.55 -31.81
N ALA A 38 9.01 5.63 -31.55
CA ALA A 38 9.86 6.64 -32.16
C ALA A 38 9.91 6.51 -33.69
N ARG A 39 10.09 5.30 -34.23
CA ARG A 39 10.05 5.02 -35.68
C ARG A 39 8.71 5.43 -36.30
N TYR A 40 7.61 5.05 -35.67
CA TYR A 40 6.27 5.40 -36.13
C TYR A 40 6.07 6.92 -36.17
N MET A 41 6.53 7.64 -35.16
CA MET A 41 6.41 9.10 -35.11
C MET A 41 7.27 9.79 -36.18
N GLU A 42 8.47 9.27 -36.46
CA GLU A 42 9.35 9.78 -37.53
C GLU A 42 8.70 9.64 -38.92
N GLU A 43 8.06 8.51 -39.20
CA GLU A 43 7.38 8.27 -40.48
C GLU A 43 6.08 9.09 -40.62
N ASN A 44 5.26 9.14 -39.56
CA ASN A 44 3.89 9.67 -39.65
C ASN A 44 3.79 11.18 -39.31
N CYS A 45 4.76 11.70 -38.54
CA CYS A 45 4.81 13.08 -38.10
C CYS A 45 6.26 13.63 -38.13
N PRO A 46 6.89 13.67 -39.31
CA PRO A 46 8.22 14.25 -39.44
C PRO A 46 8.21 15.74 -39.10
N ALA A 47 9.38 16.26 -38.73
CA ALA A 47 9.55 17.68 -38.44
C ALA A 47 9.15 18.52 -39.67
N PRO A 48 8.34 19.58 -39.51
CA PRO A 48 7.96 20.44 -40.62
C PRO A 48 9.19 21.10 -41.24
N GLU A 49 9.24 21.14 -42.57
CA GLU A 49 10.27 21.88 -43.28
C GLU A 49 10.10 23.39 -43.07
N LEU A 50 11.21 24.09 -42.85
CA LEU A 50 11.22 25.55 -42.73
C LEU A 50 11.13 26.17 -44.13
N LEU A 51 9.91 26.48 -44.55
CA LEU A 51 9.63 27.13 -45.83
C LEU A 51 9.85 28.64 -45.73
N VAL A 52 10.55 29.21 -46.71
CA VAL A 52 10.90 30.66 -46.74
C VAL A 52 9.83 31.49 -47.48
N CYS A 53 9.01 30.83 -48.30
CA CYS A 53 7.95 31.45 -49.07
C CYS A 53 6.63 31.57 -48.28
N MET A 54 6.01 32.75 -48.31
CA MET A 54 4.75 33.01 -47.59
C MET A 54 3.56 32.20 -48.11
N ALA A 55 3.50 31.94 -49.43
CA ALA A 55 2.43 31.15 -50.03
C ALA A 55 2.54 29.66 -49.61
N GLU A 56 3.74 29.10 -49.69
CA GLU A 56 4.01 27.70 -49.30
C GLU A 56 3.77 27.49 -47.80
N LEU A 57 4.15 28.46 -46.96
CA LEU A 57 3.88 28.42 -45.52
C LEU A 57 2.37 28.43 -45.22
N THR A 58 1.61 29.27 -45.93
CA THR A 58 0.15 29.33 -45.76
C THR A 58 -0.53 28.02 -46.14
N ASP A 59 -0.08 27.39 -47.22
CA ASP A 59 -0.61 26.10 -47.67
C ASP A 59 -0.22 24.96 -46.71
N LEU A 60 0.99 24.97 -46.16
CA LEU A 60 1.39 24.03 -45.13
C LEU A 60 0.50 24.15 -43.88
N CYS A 61 0.25 25.37 -43.39
CA CYS A 61 -0.62 25.61 -42.23
C CYS A 61 -2.03 25.06 -42.44
N LYS A 62 -2.62 25.27 -43.63
CA LYS A 62 -3.95 24.71 -43.97
C LYS A 62 -3.95 23.19 -43.99
N LYS A 63 -2.92 22.57 -44.58
CA LYS A 63 -2.77 21.10 -44.61
C LYS A 63 -2.62 20.51 -43.21
N LEU A 64 -1.80 21.15 -42.35
CA LEU A 64 -1.63 20.72 -40.96
C LEU A 64 -2.93 20.82 -40.18
N HIS A 65 -3.69 21.90 -40.34
CA HIS A 65 -4.99 22.05 -39.67
C HIS A 65 -5.97 20.94 -40.05
N GLN A 66 -6.12 20.63 -41.33
CA GLN A 66 -6.96 19.52 -41.80
C GLN A 66 -6.47 18.16 -41.29
N LYS A 67 -5.14 17.95 -41.21
CA LYS A 67 -4.57 16.71 -40.66
C LYS A 67 -4.86 16.58 -39.16
N ILE A 68 -4.78 17.68 -38.41
CA ILE A 68 -5.10 17.70 -36.98
C ILE A 68 -6.55 17.28 -36.75
N GLU A 69 -7.51 17.84 -37.48
CA GLU A 69 -8.93 17.47 -37.34
C GLU A 69 -9.15 15.96 -37.54
N ARG A 70 -8.58 15.40 -38.60
CA ARG A 70 -8.68 13.95 -38.89
C ARG A 70 -8.03 13.09 -37.82
N VAL A 71 -6.82 13.44 -37.39
CA VAL A 71 -6.08 12.69 -36.36
C VAL A 71 -6.80 12.77 -35.01
N ASP A 72 -7.45 13.90 -34.70
CA ASP A 72 -8.24 14.06 -33.48
C ASP A 72 -9.48 13.14 -33.48
N GLU A 73 -10.17 13.03 -34.62
CA GLU A 73 -11.27 12.09 -34.84
C GLU A 73 -10.81 10.64 -34.68
N GLU A 74 -9.71 10.25 -35.34
CA GLU A 74 -9.12 8.91 -35.21
C GLU A 74 -8.72 8.61 -33.76
N ARG A 75 -8.13 9.59 -33.04
CA ARG A 75 -7.79 9.46 -31.63
C ARG A 75 -9.04 9.25 -30.76
N TYR A 76 -10.13 9.97 -31.04
CA TYR A 76 -11.40 9.83 -30.33
C TYR A 76 -11.98 8.42 -30.50
N ASP A 77 -12.00 7.90 -31.72
CA ASP A 77 -12.47 6.55 -32.02
C ASP A 77 -11.64 5.48 -31.33
N MET A 78 -10.31 5.62 -31.36
CA MET A 78 -9.39 4.71 -30.69
C MET A 78 -9.57 4.74 -29.17
N SER A 79 -9.68 5.93 -28.58
CA SER A 79 -9.98 6.09 -27.15
C SER A 79 -11.29 5.42 -26.75
N THR A 80 -12.32 5.56 -27.58
CA THR A 80 -13.63 4.94 -27.36
C THR A 80 -13.54 3.41 -27.41
N LYS A 81 -12.76 2.84 -28.33
CA LYS A 81 -12.51 1.38 -28.40
C LYS A 81 -11.77 0.86 -27.18
N VAL A 82 -10.73 1.58 -26.73
CA VAL A 82 -10.00 1.24 -25.49
C VAL A 82 -10.93 1.27 -24.28
N THR A 83 -11.70 2.35 -24.12
CA THR A 83 -12.67 2.48 -23.02
C THR A 83 -13.69 1.34 -22.99
N LYS A 84 -14.19 0.91 -24.16
CA LYS A 84 -15.10 -0.25 -24.24
C LYS A 84 -14.41 -1.54 -23.80
N SER A 85 -13.18 -1.76 -24.27
CA SER A 85 -12.39 -2.93 -23.90
C SER A 85 -12.05 -2.97 -22.41
N GLU A 86 -11.74 -1.81 -21.81
CA GLU A 86 -11.49 -1.68 -20.36
C GLU A 86 -12.72 -2.05 -19.54
N LYS A 87 -13.90 -1.58 -19.93
CA LYS A 87 -15.17 -1.95 -19.29
C LYS A 87 -15.44 -3.44 -19.37
N GLU A 88 -15.23 -4.05 -20.53
CA GLU A 88 -15.39 -5.50 -20.70
C GLU A 88 -14.41 -6.27 -19.80
N VAL A 89 -13.15 -5.83 -19.71
CA VAL A 89 -12.15 -6.43 -18.82
C VAL A 89 -12.56 -6.29 -17.35
N GLU A 90 -13.11 -5.14 -16.94
CA GLU A 90 -13.61 -4.93 -15.58
C GLU A 90 -14.79 -5.86 -15.25
N ASP A 91 -15.76 -5.95 -16.14
CA ASP A 91 -16.91 -6.87 -16.00
C ASP A 91 -16.45 -8.32 -15.90
N LEU A 92 -15.48 -8.73 -16.73
CA LEU A 92 -14.91 -10.08 -16.67
C LEU A 92 -14.14 -10.32 -15.38
N LYS A 93 -13.36 -9.34 -14.89
CA LYS A 93 -12.68 -9.43 -13.59
C LYS A 93 -13.69 -9.61 -12.46
N MET A 94 -14.79 -8.87 -12.47
CA MET A 94 -15.85 -9.00 -11.47
C MET A 94 -16.50 -10.39 -11.52
N LYS A 95 -16.85 -10.89 -12.71
CA LYS A 95 -17.36 -12.26 -12.88
C LYS A 95 -16.39 -13.33 -12.36
N VAL A 96 -15.09 -13.16 -12.60
CA VAL A 96 -14.06 -14.06 -12.07
C VAL A 96 -14.04 -14.05 -10.54
N VAL A 97 -14.23 -12.89 -9.90
CA VAL A 97 -14.32 -12.77 -8.44
C VAL A 97 -15.58 -13.46 -7.91
N GLU A 98 -16.72 -13.26 -8.56
CA GLU A 98 -17.99 -13.91 -8.19
C GLU A 98 -17.90 -15.44 -8.31
N LEU A 99 -17.36 -15.94 -9.42
CA LEU A 99 -17.17 -17.38 -9.66
C LEU A 99 -16.19 -18.02 -8.68
N ASN A 100 -15.10 -17.31 -8.33
CA ASN A 100 -14.15 -17.76 -7.32
C ASN A 100 -14.73 -17.72 -5.89
N GLY A 101 -15.92 -17.12 -5.72
CA GLY A 101 -16.61 -16.96 -4.46
C GLY A 101 -15.99 -15.88 -3.58
N LYS A 102 -16.79 -14.89 -3.15
CA LYS A 102 -16.42 -13.84 -2.17
C LYS A 102 -15.78 -14.43 -0.89
N PHE A 103 -16.14 -15.66 -0.55
CA PHE A 103 -15.53 -16.46 0.50
C PHE A 103 -14.90 -17.69 -0.12
N ARG A 104 -13.57 -17.68 -0.35
CA ARG A 104 -12.84 -18.95 -0.46
C ARG A 104 -13.16 -19.73 0.81
N LYS A 105 -13.92 -20.83 0.70
CA LYS A 105 -14.22 -21.70 1.85
C LYS A 105 -12.89 -21.96 2.57
N PRO A 106 -12.71 -21.51 3.83
CA PRO A 106 -11.46 -21.72 4.54
C PRO A 106 -11.16 -23.21 4.50
N VAL A 107 -10.11 -23.59 3.79
CA VAL A 107 -9.73 -24.99 3.69
C VAL A 107 -9.50 -25.47 5.11
N LEU A 108 -10.13 -26.58 5.51
CA LEU A 108 -9.93 -27.19 6.82
C LEU A 108 -8.44 -27.54 6.95
N LYS A 109 -7.66 -26.62 7.53
CA LYS A 109 -6.24 -26.84 7.78
C LYS A 109 -6.15 -27.80 8.96
N LYS A 110 -5.48 -28.94 8.76
CA LYS A 110 -5.05 -29.80 9.86
C LYS A 110 -4.00 -29.04 10.66
N VAL A 111 -4.45 -28.29 11.67
CA VAL A 111 -3.59 -27.57 12.60
C VAL A 111 -2.83 -28.64 13.41
N ARG A 112 -1.52 -28.74 13.19
CA ARG A 112 -0.64 -29.50 14.09
C ARG A 112 -0.32 -28.62 15.29
N MET A 113 0.01 -29.24 16.43
CA MET A 113 0.43 -28.50 17.63
C MET A 113 1.51 -27.49 17.26
N SER A 114 1.34 -26.23 17.70
CA SER A 114 2.35 -25.18 17.48
C SER A 114 3.65 -25.58 18.17
N ALA A 115 4.78 -25.06 17.67
CA ALA A 115 6.08 -25.26 18.32
C ALA A 115 6.03 -24.81 19.79
N ASP A 116 5.31 -23.73 20.08
CA ASP A 116 5.11 -23.22 21.44
C ASP A 116 4.31 -24.18 22.33
N ALA A 117 3.22 -24.76 21.82
CA ALA A 117 2.45 -25.78 22.55
C ALA A 117 3.26 -27.07 22.77
N MET A 118 4.10 -27.44 21.80
CA MET A 118 4.99 -28.60 21.92
C MET A 118 6.11 -28.33 22.93
N LEU A 119 6.72 -27.14 22.91
CA LEU A 119 7.77 -26.74 23.84
C LEU A 119 7.26 -26.62 25.27
N GLN A 120 6.06 -26.04 25.47
CA GLN A 120 5.42 -25.99 26.78
C GLN A 120 5.12 -27.39 27.33
N ALA A 121 4.67 -28.32 26.47
CA ALA A 121 4.41 -29.70 26.87
C ALA A 121 5.69 -30.50 27.19
N LEU A 122 6.78 -30.26 26.46
CA LEU A 122 8.05 -30.99 26.64
C LEU A 122 8.96 -30.41 27.73
N LEU A 123 8.96 -29.09 27.92
CA LEU A 123 9.91 -28.38 28.79
C LEU A 123 9.25 -27.75 30.02
N GLY A 124 7.92 -27.89 30.15
CA GLY A 124 7.15 -27.39 31.28
C GLY A 124 7.25 -25.88 31.48
N SER A 125 7.15 -25.42 32.72
CA SER A 125 7.14 -23.98 33.07
C SER A 125 8.49 -23.27 32.91
N LYS A 126 9.59 -24.01 32.69
CA LYS A 126 10.96 -23.45 32.74
C LYS A 126 11.32 -22.64 31.50
N HIS A 127 10.66 -22.87 30.37
CA HIS A 127 10.89 -22.16 29.10
C HIS A 127 9.57 -21.57 28.56
N LYS A 128 8.85 -20.80 29.39
CA LYS A 128 7.69 -20.03 28.93
C LYS A 128 8.15 -18.75 28.22
N VAL A 129 8.77 -18.89 27.06
CA VAL A 129 9.09 -17.76 26.17
C VAL A 129 7.91 -17.58 25.24
N SER A 130 6.98 -16.66 25.57
CA SER A 130 5.99 -16.25 24.58
C SER A 130 6.73 -15.61 23.41
N MET A 131 6.64 -16.24 22.23
CA MET A 131 7.08 -15.66 20.96
C MET A 131 6.09 -14.60 20.44
N ASP A 132 5.20 -14.07 21.29
CA ASP A 132 4.36 -12.94 20.91
C ASP A 132 5.23 -11.69 20.81
N LEU A 133 5.20 -11.05 19.64
CA LEU A 133 5.90 -9.79 19.38
C LEU A 133 5.55 -8.70 20.42
N ARG A 134 4.37 -8.80 21.05
CA ARG A 134 3.88 -7.89 22.10
C ARG A 134 4.60 -8.04 23.44
N CYS A 135 5.06 -9.23 23.81
CA CYS A 135 5.76 -9.43 25.09
C CYS A 135 7.14 -8.77 25.11
N ASN A 136 7.74 -8.52 23.94
CA ASN A 136 9.02 -7.82 23.80
C ASN A 136 8.88 -6.29 23.69
N LEU A 137 7.67 -5.76 23.58
CA LEU A 137 7.43 -4.31 23.59
C LEU A 137 7.28 -3.84 25.05
N LYS A 138 7.99 -2.78 25.43
CA LYS A 138 7.89 -2.21 26.78
C LYS A 138 6.44 -1.76 27.04
N GLN A 139 5.75 -2.46 27.92
CA GLN A 139 4.47 -2.02 28.47
C GLN A 139 4.75 -0.77 29.30
N VAL A 140 4.20 0.39 28.90
CA VAL A 140 4.21 1.58 29.77
C VAL A 140 3.44 1.18 31.02
N LYS A 141 4.16 0.99 32.12
CA LYS A 141 3.56 0.65 33.40
C LYS A 141 2.62 1.80 33.78
N LYS A 142 1.32 1.52 33.77
CA LYS A 142 0.39 2.28 34.61
C LYS A 142 0.60 1.75 36.02
N GLU A 143 1.71 2.17 36.65
CA GLU A 143 1.90 1.99 38.08
C GLU A 143 0.73 2.72 38.74
N VAL A 144 -0.05 1.98 39.52
CA VAL A 144 -0.98 2.56 40.47
C VAL A 144 -0.13 3.43 41.38
N LYS A 145 -0.29 4.73 41.18
CA LYS A 145 0.31 5.81 41.96
C LYS A 145 -0.15 5.64 43.42
N GLU A 146 0.60 4.87 44.21
CA GLU A 146 0.69 5.21 45.63
C GLU A 146 1.28 6.61 45.69
N GLU A 147 0.57 7.48 46.37
CA GLU A 147 0.82 8.90 46.40
C GLU A 147 2.10 9.17 47.21
N ASP A 148 3.23 9.38 46.53
CA ASP A 148 4.29 10.25 47.06
C ASP A 148 3.69 11.65 47.21
N LYS A 149 3.15 11.91 48.39
CA LYS A 149 2.32 13.06 48.74
C LYS A 149 3.12 14.30 49.16
N ASP A 150 4.40 14.40 48.80
CA ASP A 150 5.28 15.48 49.26
C ASP A 150 6.11 16.20 48.18
N ALA A 151 5.88 15.94 46.88
CA ALA A 151 6.75 16.50 45.82
C ALA A 151 6.03 17.16 44.63
N VAL A 152 4.84 17.73 44.83
CA VAL A 152 4.25 18.67 43.86
C VAL A 152 3.90 19.96 44.61
N GLY A 153 4.67 20.99 44.32
CA GLY A 153 4.72 22.24 45.07
C GLY A 153 3.39 22.99 45.16
N ASP A 154 3.16 23.51 46.36
CA ASP A 154 2.08 24.41 46.71
C ASP A 154 2.18 25.73 45.93
N TRP A 155 1.34 25.88 44.90
CA TRP A 155 1.24 27.10 44.09
C TRP A 155 0.27 28.15 44.67
N ARG A 156 -0.20 28.00 45.93
CA ARG A 156 -1.11 28.96 46.56
C ARG A 156 -0.44 29.86 47.59
N LYS A 157 0.67 30.48 47.19
CA LYS A 157 1.04 31.78 47.77
C LYS A 157 0.29 32.89 47.04
N ASN A 158 -0.48 33.64 47.84
CA ASN A 158 -0.93 35.02 47.64
C ASN A 158 -2.32 35.22 47.01
N ILE A 159 -3.35 35.17 47.86
CA ILE A 159 -4.50 36.08 47.78
C ILE A 159 -4.76 36.59 49.21
N GLU A 160 -4.20 37.76 49.52
CA GLU A 160 -4.72 38.60 50.59
C GLU A 160 -6.10 39.11 50.15
N ASP A 161 -7.15 38.80 50.90
CA ASP A 161 -8.28 39.73 51.00
C ASP A 161 -8.89 39.71 52.40
N LYS A 162 -8.99 40.91 52.93
CA LYS A 162 -9.40 41.27 54.29
C LYS A 162 -10.88 40.94 54.51
N SER A 163 -11.23 40.43 55.69
CA SER A 163 -12.39 40.95 56.45
C SER A 163 -12.61 40.23 57.78
N ASP A 164 -12.26 40.93 58.86
CA ASP A 164 -13.04 41.15 60.09
C ASP A 164 -13.65 39.99 60.91
N ARG A 165 -13.15 39.90 62.15
CA ARG A 165 -13.80 39.62 63.46
C ARG A 165 -15.18 38.91 63.50
N LYS A 166 -15.26 37.85 64.32
CA LYS A 166 -16.00 37.88 65.60
C LYS A 166 -15.81 36.64 66.50
N LYS A 167 -15.59 36.92 67.79
CA LYS A 167 -15.67 36.01 68.95
C LYS A 167 -17.07 35.40 69.09
N MET A 168 -17.20 34.19 69.66
CA MET A 168 -18.10 33.83 70.78
C MET A 168 -17.74 32.40 71.26
N PHE A 169 -17.12 32.27 72.43
CA PHE A 169 -17.65 31.76 73.71
C PHE A 169 -17.74 30.23 73.85
N GLU A 170 -16.89 29.72 74.76
CA GLU A 170 -17.00 28.41 75.40
C GLU A 170 -18.17 28.42 76.39
N THR A 171 -18.97 27.35 76.38
CA THR A 171 -19.79 26.95 77.53
C THR A 171 -19.75 25.44 77.64
N HIS A 172 -18.86 24.93 78.49
CA HIS A 172 -19.08 23.65 79.17
C HIS A 172 -20.07 23.88 80.30
N LYS A 173 -21.08 23.00 80.41
CA LYS A 173 -21.93 22.87 81.58
C LYS A 173 -22.02 21.37 81.89
N GLU A 174 -21.74 21.01 83.14
CA GLU A 174 -22.07 19.70 83.74
C GLU A 174 -23.57 19.39 83.61
#